data_AF-A0A9P1BM86-F1
#
_entry.id   AF-A0A9P1BM86-F1
#
_cell.length_a   1.000
_cell.length_b   1.000
_cell.length_c   1.000
_cell.angle_alpha   90.00
_cell.angle_beta   90.00
_cell.angle_gamma   90.00
#
_symmetry.space_group_name_H-M   'P 1'
#
loop_
_entity.id
_entity.type
_entity.pdbx_description
1 polymer ?
#
loop_
_entity_poly.entity_id
_entity_poly.type
_entity_poly.pdbx_seq_one_letter_code
_entity_poly.pdbx_strand_id
1 'polypeptide(L)'
;MAPKLKKQPSSASRTASDVAPSGEEGVKKSTPSTNKGDKLEFLQDSGFKGKPIAMTGRRYGVAITWDPVDFAKPVDLDLQAIIIDKRGYIVDAVYYNNLIALNGAVSHSGDEVTGQASDFDEMVWAVFAKLPSQVKMMLFVVAACGDSALRDAANATVHVVQEFHGHTVLRFPCEKSRADVDVIVMMEKDNEGKWWLYQVDEPAEHGEHFLDILEPTVGDIIRRRIDNAPKHQRVTFQMKKGTAVDLPKNALKRLNFSVMATIKAKVRKEIDLDISALFTDKDGNALGACWHEELELFGFQHSGDRDADEDMNVDLLQVPSKVHSVYIVVDLVAPNYKEVSFRDITYASCMANDQNCKTLASFTLESGKDDCDGLPGLVLCRLVRNSSKRWELEAVGSFVPGPSWKEAVPTVQKLHYPKKANPQKAAALEAPEEPKHSKRKSRVEFRGGLPPAAHEGAVMAPIPDVAE
;
A
#
# COMPACT_ATOMS: atom_id res chain seq x y z
N MET A 1 -7.06 -76.54 8.88
CA MET A 1 -6.36 -77.30 7.81
C MET A 1 -5.28 -76.42 7.21
N ALA A 2 -4.08 -76.96 6.96
CA ALA A 2 -3.10 -76.38 6.02
C ALA A 2 -3.39 -76.93 4.58
N PRO A 3 -2.78 -76.49 3.47
CA PRO A 3 -1.36 -76.14 3.25
C PRO A 3 -1.15 -74.68 2.76
N LYS A 4 0.05 -74.05 2.71
CA LYS A 4 1.49 -74.42 2.58
C LYS A 4 2.06 -74.62 1.15
N LEU A 5 3.00 -73.70 0.80
CA LEU A 5 4.38 -73.92 0.28
C LEU A 5 4.74 -73.86 -1.23
N LYS A 6 5.69 -72.93 -1.52
CA LYS A 6 6.91 -73.02 -2.41
C LYS A 6 6.72 -73.16 -3.94
N LYS A 7 7.54 -72.51 -4.79
CA LYS A 7 9.02 -72.62 -4.86
C LYS A 7 9.75 -71.42 -5.52
N GLN A 8 10.98 -71.15 -5.04
CA GLN A 8 12.13 -70.54 -5.76
C GLN A 8 12.92 -71.65 -6.52
N PRO A 9 13.80 -71.33 -7.50
CA PRO A 9 15.26 -71.07 -7.27
C PRO A 9 15.83 -69.98 -8.23
N SER A 10 17.11 -69.60 -8.36
CA SER A 10 18.47 -69.95 -7.83
C SER A 10 19.42 -68.77 -8.16
N SER A 11 20.31 -68.26 -7.29
CA SER A 11 21.77 -68.58 -7.14
C SER A 11 22.58 -68.73 -8.45
N ALA A 12 23.83 -68.28 -8.62
CA ALA A 12 24.88 -67.75 -7.72
C ALA A 12 25.72 -66.65 -8.47
N SER A 13 26.98 -66.22 -8.18
CA SER A 13 28.07 -66.73 -7.32
C SER A 13 29.04 -65.60 -6.82
N ARG A 14 30.34 -65.90 -6.63
CA ARG A 14 31.43 -65.12 -6.00
C ARG A 14 32.70 -65.03 -6.86
N THR A 15 33.56 -64.04 -6.56
CA THR A 15 35.05 -64.01 -6.30
C THR A 15 35.69 -62.76 -6.93
N ALA A 16 36.41 -61.82 -6.28
CA ALA A 16 37.37 -61.77 -5.14
C ALA A 16 38.86 -61.71 -5.57
N SER A 17 39.69 -60.99 -4.78
CA SER A 17 41.16 -60.71 -4.89
C SER A 17 41.57 -59.45 -5.68
N ASP A 18 42.57 -58.64 -5.29
CA ASP A 18 43.21 -58.39 -3.98
C ASP A 18 44.13 -57.13 -4.03
N VAL A 19 44.85 -56.84 -2.94
CA VAL A 19 46.09 -56.01 -2.83
C VAL A 19 45.94 -54.51 -2.51
N ALA A 20 46.30 -54.16 -1.27
CA ALA A 20 46.90 -52.88 -0.87
C ALA A 20 48.44 -53.04 -0.77
N PRO A 21 49.25 -51.96 -0.72
CA PRO A 21 49.65 -51.43 0.61
C PRO A 21 49.86 -49.88 0.64
N SER A 22 49.46 -49.20 1.73
CA SER A 22 50.30 -48.70 2.85
C SER A 22 50.87 -47.28 2.71
N GLY A 23 50.65 -46.45 3.74
CA GLY A 23 51.26 -45.13 3.91
C GLY A 23 50.61 -44.38 5.09
N GLU A 24 51.21 -44.49 6.28
CA GLU A 24 50.74 -43.82 7.49
C GLU A 24 51.12 -42.32 7.49
N GLU A 25 50.32 -41.46 8.15
CA GLU A 25 50.75 -40.63 9.28
C GLU A 25 49.67 -39.63 9.76
N GLY A 26 49.72 -39.29 11.05
CA GLY A 26 49.49 -37.89 11.47
C GLY A 26 48.07 -37.44 11.84
N VAL A 27 47.45 -38.01 12.88
CA VAL A 27 46.33 -37.32 13.58
C VAL A 27 46.86 -36.07 14.27
N LYS A 28 46.57 -34.88 13.73
CA LYS A 28 46.70 -33.60 14.43
C LYS A 28 45.32 -32.98 14.67
N LYS A 29 44.96 -32.85 15.95
CA LYS A 29 43.87 -31.95 16.38
C LYS A 29 44.26 -30.51 16.03
N SER A 30 43.52 -29.86 15.15
CA SER A 30 43.53 -28.40 15.01
C SER A 30 42.23 -27.82 15.57
N THR A 31 42.38 -26.89 16.51
CA THR A 31 41.29 -26.10 17.10
C THR A 31 40.53 -25.31 16.03
N PRO A 32 39.22 -25.06 16.20
CA PRO A 32 38.48 -24.16 15.31
C PRO A 32 39.01 -22.75 15.47
N SER A 33 39.73 -22.25 14.46
CA SER A 33 40.12 -20.85 14.37
C SER A 33 38.88 -20.01 14.10
N THR A 34 38.48 -19.21 15.08
CA THR A 34 37.44 -18.20 14.94
C THR A 34 37.93 -17.09 14.02
N ASN A 35 37.44 -17.07 12.78
CA ASN A 35 37.47 -15.91 11.89
C ASN A 35 36.11 -15.77 11.19
N LYS A 36 35.04 -15.59 11.99
CA LYS A 36 33.79 -14.99 11.50
C LYS A 36 33.96 -13.47 11.41
N GLY A 37 34.62 -13.03 10.35
CA GLY A 37 34.35 -11.72 9.78
C GLY A 37 33.30 -11.92 8.70
N ASP A 38 32.05 -11.52 8.96
CA ASP A 38 30.95 -11.68 8.02
C ASP A 38 31.17 -10.76 6.81
N LYS A 39 31.87 -11.26 5.80
CA LYS A 39 31.79 -10.69 4.46
C LYS A 39 30.37 -10.94 3.95
N LEU A 40 29.64 -9.87 3.62
CA LEU A 40 28.62 -9.96 2.59
C LEU A 40 29.33 -10.41 1.29
N GLU A 41 29.22 -11.69 0.96
CA GLU A 41 29.45 -12.13 -0.41
C GLU A 41 28.28 -11.59 -1.23
N PHE A 42 28.53 -10.49 -1.94
CA PHE A 42 27.57 -9.92 -2.88
C PHE A 42 27.40 -10.89 -4.05
N LEU A 43 26.47 -11.81 -3.90
CA LEU A 43 26.06 -12.73 -4.96
C LEU A 43 25.55 -11.90 -6.14
N GLN A 44 26.07 -12.24 -7.33
CA GLN A 44 25.64 -11.63 -8.58
C GLN A 44 24.36 -12.33 -9.04
N ASP A 45 23.30 -12.12 -8.25
CA ASP A 45 21.97 -12.69 -8.45
C ASP A 45 21.37 -12.26 -9.79
N SER A 46 20.61 -13.14 -10.44
CA SER A 46 19.76 -12.77 -11.58
C SER A 46 18.81 -11.64 -11.19
N GLY A 47 18.59 -10.70 -12.11
CA GLY A 47 17.75 -9.51 -11.88
C GLY A 47 18.44 -8.36 -11.13
N PHE A 48 19.69 -8.51 -10.67
CA PHE A 48 20.43 -7.42 -10.02
C PHE A 48 21.51 -6.82 -10.93
N LYS A 49 21.52 -5.49 -11.05
CA LYS A 49 22.44 -4.74 -11.93
C LYS A 49 23.53 -4.00 -11.15
N GLY A 50 24.75 -4.08 -11.66
CA GLY A 50 25.91 -3.34 -11.14
C GLY A 50 26.44 -3.84 -9.79
N LYS A 51 27.15 -2.96 -9.06
CA LYS A 51 27.55 -3.17 -7.66
C LYS A 51 26.63 -2.36 -6.76
N PRO A 52 26.31 -2.85 -5.55
CA PRO A 52 25.50 -2.07 -4.61
C PRO A 52 26.22 -0.80 -4.15
N ILE A 53 25.43 0.25 -3.90
CA ILE A 53 25.90 1.55 -3.46
C ILE A 53 25.62 1.69 -1.97
N ALA A 54 26.65 2.02 -1.18
CA ALA A 54 26.50 2.25 0.25
C ALA A 54 25.71 3.54 0.52
N MET A 55 24.65 3.46 1.31
CA MET A 55 23.72 4.56 1.55
C MET A 55 24.09 5.31 2.83
N THR A 56 24.88 6.37 2.70
CA THR A 56 25.43 7.16 3.81
C THR A 56 24.56 8.35 4.24
N GLY A 57 23.55 8.73 3.45
CA GLY A 57 22.60 9.79 3.76
C GLY A 57 21.54 9.39 4.79
N ARG A 58 20.89 10.40 5.38
CA ARG A 58 19.81 10.26 6.38
C ARG A 58 18.46 9.92 5.74
N ARG A 59 18.26 10.33 4.49
CA ARG A 59 17.08 10.01 3.67
C ARG A 59 17.46 9.84 2.21
N TYR A 60 16.73 8.97 1.53
CA TYR A 60 16.82 8.73 0.09
C TYR A 60 15.43 8.73 -0.52
N GLY A 61 15.33 9.19 -1.77
CA GLY A 61 14.11 9.08 -2.57
C GLY A 61 14.37 8.16 -3.76
N VAL A 62 13.39 7.34 -4.13
CA VAL A 62 13.30 6.75 -5.48
C VAL A 62 12.23 7.54 -6.21
N ALA A 63 12.52 7.96 -7.43
CA ALA A 63 11.65 8.79 -8.23
C ALA A 63 11.61 8.29 -9.67
N ILE A 64 10.53 8.59 -10.37
CA ILE A 64 10.34 8.29 -11.80
C ILE A 64 9.99 9.57 -12.57
N THR A 65 10.39 9.60 -13.84
CA THR A 65 9.98 10.63 -14.81
C THR A 65 9.62 9.99 -16.12
N TRP A 66 8.58 10.45 -16.81
CA TRP A 66 8.27 10.08 -18.19
C TRP A 66 7.70 11.27 -18.96
N ASP A 67 7.95 11.30 -20.27
CA ASP A 67 7.48 12.38 -21.12
C ASP A 67 5.99 12.16 -21.49
N PRO A 68 5.18 13.24 -21.57
CA PRO A 68 3.81 13.15 -22.04
C PRO A 68 3.80 12.82 -23.54
N VAL A 69 2.96 11.88 -23.96
CA VAL A 69 2.90 11.44 -25.36
C VAL A 69 1.80 12.19 -26.11
N ASP A 70 2.20 13.23 -26.84
CA ASP A 70 1.30 14.03 -27.68
C ASP A 70 0.45 13.14 -28.61
N PHE A 71 -0.87 13.36 -28.59
CA PHE A 71 -1.89 12.67 -29.40
C PHE A 71 -2.07 11.16 -29.14
N ALA A 72 -1.41 10.58 -28.14
CA ALA A 72 -1.67 9.22 -27.67
C ALA A 72 -2.64 9.20 -26.46
N LYS A 73 -3.06 7.99 -26.06
CA LYS A 73 -3.64 7.77 -24.72
C LYS A 73 -2.55 8.13 -23.69
N PRO A 74 -2.83 8.99 -22.69
CA PRO A 74 -1.89 9.24 -21.60
C PRO A 74 -1.45 7.92 -20.96
N VAL A 75 -0.14 7.79 -20.74
CA VAL A 75 0.43 6.67 -19.99
C VAL A 75 0.64 7.15 -18.57
N ASP A 76 0.17 6.30 -17.67
CA ASP A 76 0.12 6.49 -16.23
C ASP A 76 1.10 5.49 -15.62
N LEU A 77 2.11 5.98 -14.89
CA LEU A 77 3.13 5.15 -14.25
C LEU A 77 3.10 5.35 -12.74
N ASP A 78 2.58 4.35 -12.03
CA ASP A 78 2.55 4.28 -10.58
C ASP A 78 3.91 3.86 -10.01
N LEU A 79 4.50 4.67 -9.14
CA LEU A 79 5.61 4.29 -8.26
C LEU A 79 5.08 3.76 -6.92
N GLN A 80 5.56 2.59 -6.53
CA GLN A 80 5.09 1.90 -5.33
C GLN A 80 6.30 1.44 -4.52
N ALA A 81 6.20 1.42 -3.19
CA ALA A 81 7.24 0.88 -2.34
C ALA A 81 6.68 -0.07 -1.28
N ILE A 82 7.25 -1.27 -1.22
CA ILE A 82 6.92 -2.36 -0.30
C ILE A 82 7.94 -2.35 0.83
N ILE A 83 7.50 -2.36 2.10
CA ILE A 83 8.39 -2.41 3.26
C ILE A 83 8.38 -3.83 3.86
N ILE A 84 9.56 -4.41 4.03
CA ILE A 84 9.76 -5.79 4.49
C ILE A 84 10.57 -5.84 5.80
N ASP A 85 10.11 -6.66 6.75
CA ASP A 85 10.78 -6.88 8.03
C ASP A 85 11.93 -7.90 7.95
N LYS A 86 12.73 -7.99 9.02
CA LYS A 86 13.82 -8.95 9.18
C LYS A 86 13.42 -10.43 9.15
N ARG A 87 12.13 -10.74 9.13
CA ARG A 87 11.57 -12.10 9.01
C ARG A 87 11.01 -12.35 7.60
N GLY A 88 11.14 -11.38 6.68
CA GLY A 88 10.67 -11.48 5.30
C GLY A 88 9.18 -11.23 5.11
N TYR A 89 8.48 -10.66 6.09
CA TYR A 89 7.06 -10.29 5.94
C TYR A 89 6.96 -8.86 5.41
N ILE A 90 6.07 -8.65 4.44
CA ILE A 90 5.61 -7.30 4.09
C ILE A 90 4.83 -6.75 5.28
N VAL A 91 5.25 -5.60 5.81
CA VAL A 91 4.66 -4.97 7.00
C VAL A 91 3.91 -3.68 6.71
N ASP A 92 4.22 -3.02 5.59
CA ASP A 92 3.59 -1.78 5.15
C ASP A 92 3.91 -1.55 3.65
N ALA A 93 3.21 -0.64 2.98
CA ALA A 93 3.51 -0.23 1.62
C ALA A 93 2.98 1.18 1.30
N VAL A 94 3.68 1.95 0.45
CA VAL A 94 3.16 3.21 -0.11
C VAL A 94 2.93 3.10 -1.63
N TYR A 95 1.90 3.79 -2.09
CA TYR A 95 1.42 3.89 -3.48
C TYR A 95 0.40 5.04 -3.56
N TYR A 96 -0.16 5.34 -4.73
CA TYR A 96 -1.10 6.46 -4.95
C TYR A 96 -2.24 6.56 -3.91
N ASN A 97 -2.85 5.44 -3.51
CA ASN A 97 -3.95 5.39 -2.52
C ASN A 97 -3.48 5.25 -1.05
N ASN A 98 -2.20 4.99 -0.79
CA ASN A 98 -1.62 4.99 0.56
C ASN A 98 -0.31 5.79 0.61
N LEU A 99 -0.42 7.11 0.74
CA LEU A 99 0.72 8.02 0.61
C LEU A 99 1.73 7.96 1.77
N ILE A 100 1.42 7.31 2.91
CA ILE A 100 2.26 7.33 4.11
C ILE A 100 2.32 5.96 4.78
N ALA A 101 3.54 5.44 4.96
CA ALA A 101 3.82 4.22 5.72
C ALA A 101 4.66 4.52 6.98
N LEU A 102 4.57 3.62 7.97
CA LEU A 102 5.39 3.59 9.17
C LEU A 102 5.50 4.95 9.90
N ASN A 103 4.35 5.62 10.11
CA ASN A 103 4.27 6.94 10.76
C ASN A 103 5.12 8.03 10.07
N GLY A 104 5.12 8.07 8.74
CA GLY A 104 5.85 9.08 7.97
C GLY A 104 7.37 8.85 7.95
N ALA A 105 7.80 7.60 8.10
CA ALA A 105 9.16 7.16 7.77
C ALA A 105 9.34 6.91 6.27
N VAL A 106 8.27 6.51 5.58
CA VAL A 106 8.20 6.39 4.11
C VAL A 106 6.97 7.16 3.61
N SER A 107 7.11 7.92 2.52
CA SER A 107 6.04 8.78 2.00
C SER A 107 6.10 8.93 0.47
N HIS A 108 4.94 8.81 -0.18
CA HIS A 108 4.71 9.07 -1.61
C HIS A 108 4.44 10.57 -1.87
N SER A 109 4.79 11.07 -3.06
CA SER A 109 4.52 12.46 -3.50
C SER A 109 3.04 12.76 -3.70
N GLY A 110 2.30 11.76 -4.14
CA GLY A 110 0.98 11.89 -4.76
C GLY A 110 0.98 11.22 -6.12
N ASP A 111 -0.23 10.92 -6.60
CA ASP A 111 -0.57 10.38 -7.92
C ASP A 111 -0.29 11.43 -9.02
N GLU A 112 0.47 11.10 -10.06
CA GLU A 112 0.67 11.96 -11.25
C GLU A 112 0.44 11.23 -12.58
N VAL A 113 -0.75 11.39 -13.13
CA VAL A 113 -1.25 10.61 -14.27
C VAL A 113 -0.86 11.13 -15.67
N THR A 114 -0.02 12.17 -15.79
CA THR A 114 0.23 12.84 -17.10
C THR A 114 1.69 12.92 -17.56
N GLY A 115 2.67 12.76 -16.67
CA GLY A 115 4.09 12.97 -17.01
C GLY A 115 4.45 14.46 -17.22
N GLN A 116 3.74 15.39 -16.58
CA GLN A 116 3.92 16.84 -16.76
C GLN A 116 4.48 17.56 -15.53
N ALA A 117 5.04 16.82 -14.56
CA ALA A 117 5.64 17.45 -13.40
C ALA A 117 6.91 18.23 -13.75
N SER A 118 7.24 19.22 -12.92
CA SER A 118 8.37 20.12 -13.18
C SER A 118 9.74 19.60 -12.70
N ASP A 119 9.79 18.44 -12.04
CA ASP A 119 11.01 17.84 -11.48
C ASP A 119 10.98 16.31 -11.63
N PHE A 120 10.34 15.60 -10.69
CA PHE A 120 9.95 14.19 -10.84
C PHE A 120 8.43 14.09 -10.89
N ASP A 121 7.90 13.19 -11.70
CA ASP A 121 6.47 12.93 -11.81
C ASP A 121 5.96 12.25 -10.54
N GLU A 122 6.60 11.15 -10.13
CA GLU A 122 6.36 10.53 -8.83
C GLU A 122 7.64 10.25 -8.05
N MET A 123 7.55 10.29 -6.71
CA MET A 123 8.66 9.97 -5.82
C MET A 123 8.22 9.41 -4.47
N VAL A 124 8.90 8.35 -4.02
CA VAL A 124 8.85 7.83 -2.66
C VAL A 124 10.11 8.22 -1.89
N TRP A 125 9.95 8.98 -0.81
CA TRP A 125 11.00 9.23 0.19
C TRP A 125 11.01 8.16 1.28
N ALA A 126 12.21 7.76 1.71
CA ALA A 126 12.46 7.00 2.93
C ALA A 126 13.44 7.74 3.86
N VAL A 127 13.03 8.00 5.11
CA VAL A 127 13.82 8.67 6.15
C VAL A 127 14.34 7.63 7.13
N PHE A 128 15.60 7.21 6.98
CA PHE A 128 16.16 6.05 7.67
C PHE A 128 16.17 6.18 9.20
N ALA A 129 16.31 7.39 9.73
CA ALA A 129 16.25 7.65 11.17
C ALA A 129 14.86 7.44 11.79
N LYS A 130 13.79 7.43 10.98
CA LYS A 130 12.42 7.13 11.42
C LYS A 130 12.04 5.65 11.24
N LEU A 131 12.79 4.88 10.45
CA LEU A 131 12.47 3.48 10.17
C LEU A 131 12.57 2.64 11.46
N PRO A 132 11.50 1.88 11.82
CA PRO A 132 11.55 0.93 12.93
C PRO A 132 12.68 -0.10 12.77
N SER A 133 13.26 -0.55 13.88
CA SER A 133 14.46 -1.39 13.87
C SER A 133 14.26 -2.78 13.23
N GLN A 134 13.01 -3.25 13.12
CA GLN A 134 12.67 -4.50 12.42
C GLN A 134 12.69 -4.40 10.89
N VAL A 135 12.68 -3.19 10.30
CA VAL A 135 12.73 -3.03 8.84
C VAL A 135 14.10 -3.46 8.33
N LYS A 136 14.10 -4.39 7.37
CA LYS A 136 15.30 -5.00 6.76
C LYS A 136 15.46 -4.62 5.30
N MET A 137 14.36 -4.40 4.58
CA MET A 137 14.38 -4.16 3.14
C MET A 137 13.20 -3.28 2.72
N MET A 138 13.40 -2.50 1.66
CA MET A 138 12.34 -1.85 0.89
C MET A 138 12.52 -2.19 -0.59
N LEU A 139 11.44 -2.60 -1.27
CA LEU A 139 11.41 -2.85 -2.70
C LEU A 139 10.58 -1.77 -3.38
N PHE A 140 11.09 -1.19 -4.45
CA PHE A 140 10.38 -0.18 -5.24
C PHE A 140 9.95 -0.80 -6.56
N VAL A 141 8.71 -0.58 -6.91
CA VAL A 141 8.00 -1.18 -8.04
C VAL A 141 7.46 -0.04 -8.90
N VAL A 142 7.60 -0.12 -10.21
CA VAL A 142 6.87 0.73 -11.15
C VAL A 142 5.83 -0.11 -11.88
N ALA A 143 4.62 0.41 -12.04
CA ALA A 143 3.54 -0.23 -12.78
C ALA A 143 2.97 0.74 -13.82
N ALA A 144 2.70 0.26 -15.03
CA ALA A 144 1.89 0.97 -16.02
C ALA A 144 0.42 0.71 -15.74
N CYS A 145 -0.39 1.77 -15.68
CA CYS A 145 -1.77 1.67 -15.23
C CYS A 145 -2.78 1.57 -16.40
N GLY A 146 -3.81 0.73 -16.19
CA GLY A 146 -4.81 0.38 -17.18
C GLY A 146 -4.26 -0.40 -18.38
N ASP A 147 -4.87 -0.23 -19.57
CA ASP A 147 -4.44 -0.93 -20.80
C ASP A 147 -3.14 -0.31 -21.40
N SER A 148 -2.02 -0.34 -20.67
CA SER A 148 -0.71 0.25 -21.03
C SER A 148 0.44 -0.61 -20.51
N ALA A 149 1.58 -0.70 -21.20
CA ALA A 149 2.79 -1.37 -20.71
C ALA A 149 3.93 -0.37 -20.40
N LEU A 150 4.94 -0.75 -19.60
CA LEU A 150 6.04 0.15 -19.18
C LEU A 150 6.77 0.81 -20.36
N ARG A 151 6.96 0.06 -21.45
CA ARG A 151 7.60 0.54 -22.68
C ARG A 151 6.83 1.64 -23.42
N ASP A 152 5.54 1.81 -23.13
CA ASP A 152 4.67 2.76 -23.84
C ASP A 152 4.86 4.18 -23.26
N ALA A 153 5.42 4.31 -22.06
CA ALA A 153 5.87 5.57 -21.47
C ALA A 153 7.15 6.08 -22.14
N ALA A 154 7.08 7.27 -22.74
CA ALA A 154 8.22 7.88 -23.43
C ALA A 154 9.29 8.33 -22.42
N ASN A 155 10.56 8.06 -22.73
CA ASN A 155 11.73 8.45 -21.93
C ASN A 155 11.69 8.11 -20.42
N ALA A 156 10.85 7.14 -20.04
CA ALA A 156 10.68 6.65 -18.68
C ALA A 156 12.05 6.35 -18.01
N THR A 157 12.31 7.03 -16.90
CA THR A 157 13.62 7.01 -16.21
C THR A 157 13.44 6.94 -14.70
N VAL A 158 14.15 6.01 -14.07
CA VAL A 158 14.28 5.89 -12.62
C VAL A 158 15.46 6.74 -12.13
N HIS A 159 15.25 7.45 -11.03
CA HIS A 159 16.25 8.23 -10.31
C HIS A 159 16.26 7.81 -8.85
N VAL A 160 17.44 7.77 -8.23
CA VAL A 160 17.57 7.65 -6.77
C VAL A 160 18.30 8.89 -6.26
N VAL A 161 17.65 9.65 -5.39
CA VAL A 161 18.13 10.93 -4.85
C VAL A 161 18.54 10.78 -3.39
N GLN A 162 19.57 11.50 -2.97
CA GLN A 162 20.09 11.51 -1.60
C GLN A 162 19.92 12.89 -0.96
N GLU A 163 19.28 12.94 0.22
CA GLU A 163 19.01 14.16 1.01
C GLU A 163 18.07 15.20 0.37
N PHE A 164 18.17 15.49 -0.93
CA PHE A 164 17.31 16.43 -1.67
C PHE A 164 17.30 16.12 -3.19
N HIS A 165 16.26 16.60 -3.88
CA HIS A 165 15.98 16.31 -5.31
C HIS A 165 17.20 16.48 -6.23
N GLY A 166 17.92 17.61 -6.11
CA GLY A 166 19.10 17.94 -6.93
C GLY A 166 20.37 17.11 -6.68
N HIS A 167 20.32 16.01 -5.94
CA HIS A 167 21.46 15.13 -5.68
C HIS A 167 21.13 13.65 -5.99
N THR A 168 20.98 13.37 -7.29
CA THR A 168 20.80 12.03 -7.84
C THR A 168 22.09 11.21 -7.74
N VAL A 169 22.03 10.05 -7.09
CA VAL A 169 23.15 9.11 -6.89
C VAL A 169 23.12 7.91 -7.82
N LEU A 170 21.96 7.61 -8.41
CA LEU A 170 21.76 6.56 -9.41
C LEU A 170 20.66 7.00 -10.38
N ARG A 171 20.85 6.76 -11.68
CA ARG A 171 19.86 7.06 -12.73
C ARG A 171 19.95 6.00 -13.83
N PHE A 172 18.82 5.45 -14.24
CA PHE A 172 18.75 4.45 -15.32
C PHE A 172 17.37 4.50 -16.01
N PRO A 173 17.27 4.19 -17.32
CA PRO A 173 15.98 4.11 -17.99
C PRO A 173 15.15 2.95 -17.41
N CYS A 174 13.83 3.09 -17.40
CA CYS A 174 12.93 1.97 -17.17
C CYS A 174 13.15 0.89 -18.24
N GLU A 175 12.75 -0.33 -17.91
CA GLU A 175 12.79 -1.47 -18.83
C GLU A 175 11.83 -1.24 -20.02
N LYS A 176 12.02 -1.96 -21.14
CA LYS A 176 11.31 -1.70 -22.43
C LYS A 176 10.71 -2.95 -23.08
N SER A 177 10.45 -3.98 -22.30
CA SER A 177 9.78 -5.20 -22.71
C SER A 177 8.27 -4.97 -22.86
N ARG A 178 7.46 -6.03 -22.84
CA ARG A 178 6.00 -5.93 -22.82
C ARG A 178 5.41 -6.01 -21.42
N ALA A 179 6.26 -5.91 -20.38
CA ALA A 179 5.80 -5.99 -19.01
C ALA A 179 5.00 -4.75 -18.59
N ASP A 180 3.98 -5.00 -17.79
CA ASP A 180 3.15 -3.98 -17.18
C ASP A 180 3.76 -3.51 -15.84
N VAL A 181 4.58 -4.32 -15.17
CA VAL A 181 5.16 -4.03 -13.85
C VAL A 181 6.62 -4.48 -13.75
N ASP A 182 7.48 -3.73 -13.05
CA ASP A 182 8.88 -4.09 -12.78
C ASP A 182 9.31 -3.70 -11.35
N VAL A 183 10.14 -4.53 -10.72
CA VAL A 183 10.82 -4.20 -9.45
C VAL A 183 12.16 -3.56 -9.80
N ILE A 184 12.26 -2.25 -9.62
CA ILE A 184 13.34 -1.41 -10.16
C ILE A 184 14.49 -1.13 -9.18
N VAL A 185 14.19 -1.07 -7.88
CA VAL A 185 15.18 -0.71 -6.85
C VAL A 185 14.93 -1.53 -5.59
N MET A 186 16.01 -1.95 -4.94
CA MET A 186 15.97 -2.48 -3.57
C MET A 186 16.90 -1.67 -2.66
N MET A 187 16.38 -1.28 -1.50
CA MET A 187 17.20 -0.80 -0.37
C MET A 187 17.22 -1.90 0.69
N GLU A 188 18.41 -2.39 1.05
CA GLU A 188 18.59 -3.47 2.04
C GLU A 188 19.49 -3.01 3.18
N LYS A 189 19.13 -3.34 4.41
CA LYS A 189 19.92 -3.10 5.62
C LYS A 189 20.76 -4.32 5.94
N ASP A 190 22.08 -4.20 6.01
CA ASP A 190 22.95 -5.32 6.40
C ASP A 190 22.87 -5.66 7.90
N ASN A 191 23.61 -6.69 8.32
CA ASN A 191 23.62 -7.16 9.71
C ASN A 191 24.36 -6.20 10.66
N GLU A 192 25.17 -5.27 10.15
CA GLU A 192 25.78 -4.18 10.91
C GLU A 192 24.85 -2.94 11.01
N GLY A 193 23.71 -2.98 10.30
CA GLY A 193 22.71 -1.93 10.29
C GLY A 193 22.92 -0.84 9.24
N LYS A 194 23.88 -0.99 8.33
CA LYS A 194 24.14 -0.07 7.21
C LYS A 194 23.17 -0.35 6.06
N TRP A 195 22.80 0.69 5.32
CA TRP A 195 21.90 0.57 4.18
C TRP A 195 22.68 0.47 2.86
N TRP A 196 22.17 -0.36 1.95
CA TRP A 196 22.73 -0.64 0.64
C TRP A 196 21.65 -0.52 -0.43
N LEU A 197 21.97 0.19 -1.51
CA LEU A 197 21.12 0.39 -2.68
C LEU A 197 21.51 -0.60 -3.77
N TYR A 198 20.53 -1.28 -4.34
CA TYR A 198 20.69 -2.18 -5.48
C TYR A 198 19.74 -1.75 -6.60
N GLN A 199 20.24 -1.75 -7.84
CA GLN A 199 19.37 -1.70 -9.03
C GLN A 199 18.82 -3.11 -9.28
N VAL A 200 17.52 -3.19 -9.54
CA VAL A 200 16.78 -4.44 -9.81
C VAL A 200 16.17 -4.34 -11.22
N ASP A 201 15.85 -5.50 -11.80
CA ASP A 201 15.32 -5.71 -13.14
C ASP A 201 14.60 -7.07 -13.14
N GLU A 202 13.38 -7.09 -12.59
CA GLU A 202 12.56 -8.29 -12.38
C GLU A 202 11.13 -8.04 -12.89
N PRO A 203 10.96 -7.89 -14.22
CA PRO A 203 9.69 -7.53 -14.84
C PRO A 203 8.66 -8.66 -14.76
N ALA A 204 7.40 -8.28 -14.58
CA ALA A 204 6.25 -9.16 -14.62
C ALA A 204 5.35 -8.78 -15.81
N GLU A 205 5.04 -9.75 -16.67
CA GLU A 205 4.29 -9.49 -17.92
C GLU A 205 2.91 -8.86 -17.67
N HIS A 206 2.29 -9.09 -16.51
CA HIS A 206 0.94 -8.63 -16.18
C HIS A 206 0.80 -8.08 -14.76
N GLY A 207 0.15 -6.93 -14.63
CA GLY A 207 -0.26 -6.33 -13.35
C GLY A 207 -0.41 -4.81 -13.45
N GLU A 208 -1.06 -4.20 -12.47
CA GLU A 208 -1.11 -2.71 -12.35
C GLU A 208 -0.64 -2.26 -10.95
N HIS A 209 -0.21 -3.19 -10.10
CA HIS A 209 0.09 -2.93 -8.70
C HIS A 209 0.97 -4.05 -8.14
N PHE A 210 1.81 -3.72 -7.15
CA PHE A 210 2.64 -4.71 -6.45
C PHE A 210 1.85 -5.89 -5.86
N LEU A 211 0.55 -5.69 -5.56
CA LEU A 211 -0.36 -6.73 -5.07
C LEU A 211 -0.62 -7.84 -6.09
N ASP A 212 -0.51 -7.54 -7.38
CA ASP A 212 -0.71 -8.51 -8.46
C ASP A 212 0.56 -9.35 -8.73
N ILE A 213 1.74 -8.83 -8.36
CA ILE A 213 3.05 -9.46 -8.57
C ILE A 213 3.72 -9.99 -7.28
N LEU A 214 2.94 -10.15 -6.20
CA LEU A 214 3.42 -10.66 -4.91
C LEU A 214 4.13 -12.03 -5.04
N GLU A 215 3.63 -12.87 -5.94
CA GLU A 215 4.14 -14.22 -6.19
C GLU A 215 4.07 -14.51 -7.70
N PRO A 216 5.15 -15.00 -8.34
CA PRO A 216 6.45 -15.33 -7.73
C PRO A 216 7.35 -14.11 -7.48
N THR A 217 7.21 -13.01 -8.23
CA THR A 217 8.23 -11.95 -8.37
C THR A 217 8.72 -11.34 -7.05
N VAL A 218 7.86 -10.64 -6.32
CA VAL A 218 8.26 -9.98 -5.05
C VAL A 218 8.68 -11.02 -4.00
N GLY A 219 7.95 -12.13 -3.91
CA GLY A 219 8.23 -13.22 -2.98
C GLY A 219 9.62 -13.83 -3.19
N ASP A 220 10.03 -14.10 -4.43
CA ASP A 220 11.33 -14.70 -4.75
C ASP A 220 12.48 -13.74 -4.47
N ILE A 221 12.34 -12.44 -4.76
CA ILE A 221 13.33 -11.43 -4.38
C ILE A 221 13.56 -11.46 -2.86
N ILE A 222 12.48 -11.47 -2.06
CA ILE A 222 12.57 -11.52 -0.60
C ILE A 222 13.21 -12.84 -0.14
N ARG A 223 12.82 -13.99 -0.71
CA ARG A 223 13.33 -15.31 -0.34
C ARG A 223 14.80 -15.52 -0.71
N ARG A 224 15.31 -14.89 -1.78
CA ARG A 224 16.75 -14.90 -2.11
C ARG A 224 17.62 -14.10 -1.13
N ARG A 225 17.02 -13.18 -0.36
CA ARG A 225 17.72 -12.26 0.55
C ARG A 225 17.47 -12.51 2.04
N ILE A 226 16.45 -13.28 2.39
CA ILE A 226 16.07 -13.58 3.78
C ILE A 226 15.74 -15.07 3.88
N ASP A 227 16.70 -15.88 4.38
CA ASP A 227 16.65 -17.36 4.47
C ASP A 227 15.35 -17.94 5.07
N ASN A 228 14.73 -17.20 5.99
CA ASN A 228 13.54 -17.63 6.74
C ASN A 228 12.27 -16.87 6.33
N ALA A 229 12.27 -16.23 5.15
CA ALA A 229 11.09 -15.56 4.60
C ALA A 229 9.90 -16.54 4.40
N PRO A 230 8.65 -16.05 4.50
CA PRO A 230 7.48 -16.88 4.28
C PRO A 230 7.44 -17.42 2.83
N LYS A 231 6.98 -18.67 2.69
CA LYS A 231 6.82 -19.34 1.38
C LYS A 231 5.87 -18.61 0.43
N HIS A 232 4.92 -17.86 0.97
CA HIS A 232 3.98 -17.04 0.21
C HIS A 232 3.82 -15.69 0.93
N GLN A 233 4.02 -14.61 0.19
CA GLN A 233 3.90 -13.26 0.72
C GLN A 233 2.44 -12.91 1.04
N ARG A 234 2.30 -12.10 2.08
CA ARG A 234 1.00 -11.66 2.61
C ARG A 234 1.09 -10.20 3.00
N VAL A 235 0.01 -9.50 2.72
CA VAL A 235 -0.23 -8.11 3.07
C VAL A 235 -1.59 -8.09 3.75
N THR A 236 -1.68 -7.41 4.88
CA THR A 236 -2.92 -7.17 5.61
C THR A 236 -2.91 -5.71 6.04
N PHE A 237 -3.71 -4.88 5.39
CA PHE A 237 -3.76 -3.45 5.68
C PHE A 237 -4.57 -3.18 6.96
N GLN A 238 -3.92 -2.56 7.95
CA GLN A 238 -4.59 -2.05 9.15
C GLN A 238 -5.12 -0.65 8.89
N MET A 239 -6.39 -0.57 8.48
CA MET A 239 -7.02 0.64 8.00
C MET A 239 -7.38 1.61 9.15
N LYS A 240 -7.37 2.90 8.83
CA LYS A 240 -7.91 3.98 9.69
C LYS A 240 -9.14 4.59 9.03
N LYS A 241 -10.03 5.19 9.82
CA LYS A 241 -11.20 5.92 9.31
C LYS A 241 -10.79 6.98 8.27
N GLY A 242 -11.42 6.96 7.10
CA GLY A 242 -11.10 7.81 5.96
C GLY A 242 -9.92 7.35 5.10
N THR A 243 -9.34 6.18 5.34
CA THR A 243 -8.35 5.55 4.44
C THR A 243 -9.03 4.55 3.50
N ALA A 244 -8.47 4.38 2.30
CA ALA A 244 -8.85 3.33 1.39
C ALA A 244 -7.61 2.50 1.01
N VAL A 245 -7.85 1.26 0.58
CA VAL A 245 -6.79 0.34 0.13
C VAL A 245 -7.22 -0.48 -1.06
N ASP A 246 -6.27 -0.72 -1.94
CA ASP A 246 -6.43 -1.53 -3.14
C ASP A 246 -6.43 -3.03 -2.80
N LEU A 247 -7.30 -3.78 -3.46
CA LEU A 247 -7.34 -5.24 -3.38
C LEU A 247 -6.65 -5.88 -4.60
N PRO A 248 -6.14 -7.13 -4.50
CA PRO A 248 -5.51 -7.83 -5.63
C PRO A 248 -6.49 -8.00 -6.79
N LYS A 249 -6.13 -7.57 -8.01
CA LYS A 249 -7.08 -7.46 -9.13
C LYS A 249 -7.39 -8.82 -9.76
N ASN A 250 -6.36 -9.59 -10.07
CA ASN A 250 -6.47 -10.84 -10.83
C ASN A 250 -6.63 -12.08 -9.93
N ALA A 251 -6.08 -12.02 -8.71
CA ALA A 251 -6.10 -13.16 -7.78
C ALA A 251 -7.42 -13.26 -6.99
N LEU A 252 -8.11 -12.15 -6.74
CA LEU A 252 -9.28 -12.10 -5.88
C LEU A 252 -10.56 -12.43 -6.66
N LYS A 253 -11.24 -13.51 -6.28
CA LYS A 253 -12.51 -13.94 -6.90
C LYS A 253 -13.67 -13.89 -5.93
N ARG A 254 -13.40 -14.15 -4.66
CA ARG A 254 -14.38 -14.03 -3.58
C ARG A 254 -13.80 -13.24 -2.43
N LEU A 255 -14.68 -12.51 -1.78
CA LEU A 255 -14.39 -11.76 -0.58
C LEU A 255 -15.42 -12.17 0.48
N ASN A 256 -15.01 -12.16 1.74
CA ASN A 256 -15.89 -12.31 2.89
C ASN A 256 -15.64 -11.09 3.79
N PHE A 257 -16.71 -10.46 4.26
CA PHE A 257 -16.65 -9.46 5.32
C PHE A 257 -17.17 -10.11 6.60
N SER A 258 -16.25 -10.44 7.51
CA SER A 258 -16.59 -10.81 8.88
C SER A 258 -16.71 -9.54 9.72
N VAL A 259 -17.87 -9.34 10.35
CA VAL A 259 -18.09 -8.25 11.29
C VAL A 259 -18.09 -8.82 12.71
N MET A 260 -17.38 -8.14 13.62
CA MET A 260 -17.30 -8.51 15.03
C MET A 260 -17.50 -7.27 15.88
N ALA A 261 -18.27 -7.33 16.97
CA ALA A 261 -18.27 -6.26 17.96
C ALA A 261 -18.26 -6.76 19.41
N THR A 262 -17.54 -6.06 20.28
CA THR A 262 -17.52 -6.35 21.73
C THR A 262 -18.54 -5.48 22.46
N ILE A 263 -19.73 -6.01 22.72
CA ILE A 263 -20.82 -5.32 23.42
C ILE A 263 -20.51 -5.19 24.93
N LYS A 264 -20.79 -4.01 25.53
CA LYS A 264 -20.56 -3.77 26.96
C LYS A 264 -21.50 -4.64 27.82
N ALA A 265 -20.94 -5.24 28.87
CA ALA A 265 -21.62 -6.27 29.68
C ALA A 265 -22.99 -5.86 30.24
N LYS A 266 -23.23 -4.56 30.46
CA LYS A 266 -24.50 -4.02 30.98
C LYS A 266 -25.72 -4.24 30.08
N VAL A 267 -25.53 -4.42 28.77
CA VAL A 267 -26.62 -4.51 27.77
C VAL A 267 -26.48 -5.72 26.82
N ARG A 268 -25.45 -6.57 27.01
CA ARG A 268 -25.10 -7.65 26.08
C ARG A 268 -26.21 -8.67 25.78
N LYS A 269 -27.26 -8.76 26.61
CA LYS A 269 -28.40 -9.67 26.40
C LYS A 269 -29.55 -9.06 25.60
N GLU A 270 -29.45 -7.79 25.24
CA GLU A 270 -30.56 -7.01 24.67
C GLU A 270 -30.23 -6.47 23.26
N ILE A 271 -29.00 -6.69 22.78
CA ILE A 271 -28.46 -6.14 21.53
C ILE A 271 -27.97 -7.29 20.67
N ASP A 272 -28.43 -7.30 19.43
CA ASP A 272 -27.92 -8.09 18.31
C ASP A 272 -27.18 -7.19 17.30
N LEU A 273 -26.42 -7.82 16.41
CA LEU A 273 -25.56 -7.16 15.42
C LEU A 273 -25.93 -7.61 14.01
N ASP A 274 -26.81 -6.87 13.36
CA ASP A 274 -27.21 -7.12 11.98
C ASP A 274 -26.20 -6.48 11.02
N ILE A 275 -25.90 -7.17 9.91
CA ILE A 275 -25.16 -6.59 8.79
C ILE A 275 -26.05 -6.44 7.55
N SER A 276 -25.69 -5.47 6.70
CA SER A 276 -26.37 -5.24 5.43
C SER A 276 -25.40 -4.75 4.38
N ALA A 277 -25.40 -5.36 3.20
CA ALA A 277 -24.67 -4.87 2.03
C ALA A 277 -25.62 -4.01 1.19
N LEU A 278 -25.52 -2.68 1.32
CA LEU A 278 -26.32 -1.70 0.57
C LEU A 278 -25.62 -1.34 -0.74
N PHE A 279 -26.28 -1.61 -1.87
CA PHE A 279 -25.75 -1.38 -3.21
C PHE A 279 -26.14 0.00 -3.76
N THR A 280 -25.22 0.68 -4.42
CA THR A 280 -25.53 1.90 -5.19
C THR A 280 -25.07 1.83 -6.65
N ASP A 281 -25.75 2.60 -7.50
CA ASP A 281 -25.25 2.93 -8.83
C ASP A 281 -24.15 4.00 -8.79
N LYS A 282 -23.65 4.37 -9.96
CA LYS A 282 -22.63 5.42 -10.18
C LYS A 282 -23.07 6.84 -9.82
N ASP A 283 -24.38 7.08 -9.68
CA ASP A 283 -24.95 8.39 -9.36
C ASP A 283 -25.37 8.47 -7.87
N GLY A 284 -25.18 7.38 -7.11
CA GLY A 284 -25.41 7.26 -5.67
C GLY A 284 -26.80 6.76 -5.30
N ASN A 285 -27.61 6.33 -6.27
CA ASN A 285 -28.96 5.82 -6.00
C ASN A 285 -28.88 4.39 -5.45
N ALA A 286 -29.65 4.11 -4.40
CA ALA A 286 -29.75 2.77 -3.84
C ALA A 286 -30.41 1.80 -4.83
N LEU A 287 -29.76 0.66 -5.08
CA LEU A 287 -30.23 -0.41 -5.97
C LEU A 287 -30.93 -1.55 -5.22
N GLY A 288 -30.82 -1.58 -3.89
CA GLY A 288 -31.28 -2.65 -2.99
C GLY A 288 -30.24 -2.96 -1.91
N ALA A 289 -30.49 -3.98 -1.09
CA ALA A 289 -29.52 -4.48 -0.12
C ALA A 289 -29.63 -6.00 0.08
N CYS A 290 -28.51 -6.65 0.41
CA CYS A 290 -28.45 -8.03 0.91
C CYS A 290 -28.40 -7.98 2.45
N TRP A 291 -29.30 -8.68 3.13
CA TRP A 291 -29.54 -8.57 4.58
C TRP A 291 -30.38 -9.77 5.07
N HIS A 292 -30.71 -9.85 6.36
CA HIS A 292 -31.36 -11.03 6.95
C HIS A 292 -32.71 -11.45 6.31
N GLU A 293 -33.49 -10.54 5.68
CA GLU A 293 -34.71 -10.92 4.92
C GLU A 293 -34.43 -11.24 3.44
N GLU A 294 -33.40 -10.65 2.83
CA GLU A 294 -33.02 -10.85 1.42
C GLU A 294 -31.58 -11.40 1.39
N LEU A 295 -31.46 -12.71 1.58
CA LEU A 295 -30.18 -13.38 1.87
C LEU A 295 -29.20 -13.42 0.70
N GLU A 296 -29.63 -13.12 -0.54
CA GLU A 296 -28.77 -13.11 -1.73
C GLU A 296 -29.12 -11.96 -2.67
N LEU A 297 -28.17 -11.06 -2.96
CA LEU A 297 -28.35 -10.01 -3.96
C LEU A 297 -27.02 -9.62 -4.63
N PHE A 298 -27.01 -9.49 -5.96
CA PHE A 298 -25.87 -9.04 -6.77
C PHE A 298 -24.53 -9.74 -6.46
N GLY A 299 -24.57 -11.05 -6.18
CA GLY A 299 -23.37 -11.85 -5.89
C GLY A 299 -22.94 -11.82 -4.42
N PHE A 300 -23.63 -11.08 -3.55
CA PHE A 300 -23.48 -11.15 -2.10
C PHE A 300 -24.45 -12.20 -1.54
N GLN A 301 -24.04 -12.87 -0.47
CA GLN A 301 -24.80 -13.86 0.28
C GLN A 301 -24.59 -13.64 1.78
N HIS A 302 -25.69 -13.47 2.51
CA HIS A 302 -25.72 -13.37 3.97
C HIS A 302 -25.50 -14.74 4.63
N SER A 303 -24.77 -14.82 5.75
CA SER A 303 -24.72 -16.03 6.59
C SER A 303 -26.08 -16.41 7.19
N GLY A 304 -26.95 -15.41 7.31
CA GLY A 304 -28.20 -15.46 8.05
C GLY A 304 -27.99 -15.19 9.54
N ASP A 305 -29.07 -14.75 10.20
CA ASP A 305 -29.17 -14.51 11.64
C ASP A 305 -28.86 -15.81 12.42
N ARG A 306 -27.65 -15.88 12.98
CA ARG A 306 -27.14 -17.00 13.80
C ARG A 306 -26.12 -16.53 14.83
N ASP A 307 -26.62 -15.85 15.85
CA ASP A 307 -25.83 -15.21 16.92
C ASP A 307 -24.93 -14.05 16.39
N ALA A 308 -24.40 -13.26 17.32
CA ALA A 308 -23.84 -11.91 17.10
C ALA A 308 -22.53 -11.78 16.28
N ASP A 309 -22.16 -12.79 15.48
CA ASP A 309 -21.02 -12.77 14.55
C ASP A 309 -21.54 -13.08 13.12
N GLU A 310 -21.93 -12.04 12.37
CA GLU A 310 -22.45 -12.20 11.00
C GLU A 310 -21.36 -12.06 9.91
N ASP A 311 -21.51 -12.85 8.84
CA ASP A 311 -20.58 -12.95 7.71
C ASP A 311 -21.30 -12.59 6.39
N MET A 312 -20.75 -11.62 5.65
CA MET A 312 -21.21 -11.28 4.30
C MET A 312 -20.25 -11.87 3.26
N ASN A 313 -20.69 -12.93 2.58
CA ASN A 313 -19.90 -13.60 1.53
C ASN A 313 -20.17 -12.97 0.16
N VAL A 314 -19.16 -12.90 -0.70
CA VAL A 314 -19.23 -12.19 -2.00
C VAL A 314 -18.54 -13.00 -3.10
N ASP A 315 -19.24 -13.29 -4.17
CA ASP A 315 -18.64 -13.67 -5.46
C ASP A 315 -18.48 -12.40 -6.33
N LEU A 316 -17.26 -11.86 -6.38
CA LEU A 316 -16.96 -10.59 -7.04
C LEU A 316 -17.17 -10.63 -8.56
N LEU A 317 -17.22 -11.83 -9.14
CA LEU A 317 -17.48 -12.06 -10.56
C LEU A 317 -18.98 -11.96 -10.89
N GLN A 318 -19.85 -12.16 -9.90
CA GLN A 318 -21.31 -12.03 -10.04
C GLN A 318 -21.82 -10.61 -9.76
N VAL A 319 -20.97 -9.70 -9.24
CA VAL A 319 -21.36 -8.31 -8.99
C VAL A 319 -21.49 -7.54 -10.32
N PRO A 320 -22.71 -7.17 -10.75
CA PRO A 320 -22.95 -6.64 -12.09
C PRO A 320 -22.39 -5.22 -12.24
N SER A 321 -22.07 -4.82 -13.47
CA SER A 321 -21.44 -3.52 -13.78
C SER A 321 -22.28 -2.29 -13.41
N LYS A 322 -23.59 -2.45 -13.16
CA LYS A 322 -24.47 -1.38 -12.66
C LYS A 322 -24.23 -1.03 -11.18
N VAL A 323 -23.66 -1.96 -10.40
CA VAL A 323 -23.26 -1.73 -9.01
C VAL A 323 -21.89 -1.06 -9.04
N HIS A 324 -21.82 0.17 -8.53
CA HIS A 324 -20.58 0.95 -8.47
C HIS A 324 -19.94 0.89 -7.09
N SER A 325 -20.74 1.09 -6.03
CA SER A 325 -20.34 0.96 -4.63
C SER A 325 -21.21 -0.06 -3.91
N VAL A 326 -20.64 -0.73 -2.91
CA VAL A 326 -21.36 -1.53 -1.92
C VAL A 326 -20.94 -1.06 -0.53
N TYR A 327 -21.89 -0.73 0.32
CA TYR A 327 -21.66 -0.24 1.68
C TYR A 327 -22.01 -1.34 2.67
N ILE A 328 -21.07 -1.72 3.53
CA ILE A 328 -21.35 -2.61 4.66
C ILE A 328 -21.85 -1.74 5.81
N VAL A 329 -23.16 -1.84 6.04
CA VAL A 329 -23.88 -1.23 7.15
C VAL A 329 -23.95 -2.27 8.28
N VAL A 330 -23.74 -1.82 9.51
CA VAL A 330 -23.92 -2.60 10.74
C VAL A 330 -24.97 -1.90 11.58
N ASP A 331 -26.03 -2.60 11.94
CA ASP A 331 -27.17 -2.06 12.67
C ASP A 331 -27.30 -2.76 14.03
N LEU A 332 -27.60 -2.00 15.09
CA LEU A 332 -27.85 -2.55 16.43
C LEU A 332 -29.33 -2.82 16.60
N VAL A 333 -29.70 -4.10 16.60
CA VAL A 333 -31.08 -4.53 16.77
C VAL A 333 -31.33 -4.86 18.23
N ALA A 334 -32.39 -4.27 18.79
CA ALA A 334 -32.77 -4.45 20.19
C ALA A 334 -34.27 -4.21 20.37
N PRO A 335 -34.95 -4.88 21.33
CA PRO A 335 -36.36 -4.61 21.64
C PRO A 335 -36.63 -3.12 21.94
N ASN A 336 -35.65 -2.44 22.56
CA ASN A 336 -35.65 -1.00 22.83
C ASN A 336 -34.57 -0.27 22.01
N TYR A 337 -34.48 -0.50 20.69
CA TYR A 337 -33.42 0.06 19.82
C TYR A 337 -33.15 1.57 19.96
N LYS A 338 -34.14 2.38 20.40
CA LYS A 338 -33.99 3.82 20.63
C LYS A 338 -33.14 4.19 21.85
N GLU A 339 -32.88 3.24 22.74
CA GLU A 339 -32.04 3.40 23.94
C GLU A 339 -30.65 2.75 23.77
N VAL A 340 -30.42 2.09 22.64
CA VAL A 340 -29.18 1.41 22.28
C VAL A 340 -28.40 2.23 21.25
N SER A 341 -27.08 2.27 21.37
CA SER A 341 -26.22 2.96 20.40
C SER A 341 -24.82 2.36 20.36
N PHE A 342 -23.98 2.81 19.42
CA PHE A 342 -22.56 2.44 19.38
C PHE A 342 -21.76 2.93 20.62
N ARG A 343 -22.34 3.75 21.51
CA ARG A 343 -21.83 3.99 22.89
C ARG A 343 -21.87 2.75 23.77
N ASP A 344 -22.68 1.77 23.43
CA ASP A 344 -22.86 0.57 24.22
C ASP A 344 -22.01 -0.62 23.75
N ILE A 345 -21.30 -0.43 22.63
CA ILE A 345 -20.20 -1.27 22.18
C ILE A 345 -18.87 -0.75 22.75
N THR A 346 -17.86 -1.61 22.88
CA THR A 346 -16.46 -1.22 23.15
C THR A 346 -15.73 -0.92 21.85
N TYR A 347 -15.78 -1.85 20.89
CA TYR A 347 -15.29 -1.69 19.53
C TYR A 347 -16.12 -2.53 18.55
N ALA A 348 -16.20 -2.08 17.30
CA ALA A 348 -16.70 -2.84 16.16
C ALA A 348 -15.56 -2.97 15.14
N SER A 349 -15.42 -4.14 14.51
CA SER A 349 -14.36 -4.47 13.57
C SER A 349 -14.92 -5.12 12.32
N CYS A 350 -14.37 -4.80 11.15
CA CYS A 350 -14.61 -5.49 9.89
C CYS A 350 -13.29 -6.07 9.39
N MET A 351 -13.32 -7.34 8.98
CA MET A 351 -12.20 -8.04 8.36
C MET A 351 -12.61 -8.48 6.96
N ALA A 352 -11.88 -7.99 5.95
CA ALA A 352 -12.09 -8.36 4.55
C ALA A 352 -11.15 -9.52 4.19
N ASN A 353 -11.71 -10.73 4.09
CA ASN A 353 -10.99 -11.99 3.90
C ASN A 353 -11.10 -12.50 2.46
N ASP A 354 -9.99 -12.95 1.87
CA ASP A 354 -10.00 -13.57 0.54
C ASP A 354 -10.62 -14.98 0.55
N GLN A 355 -10.79 -15.57 -0.64
CA GLN A 355 -11.29 -16.94 -0.81
C GLN A 355 -10.47 -18.06 -0.11
N ASN A 356 -9.32 -17.75 0.50
CA ASN A 356 -8.46 -18.67 1.26
C ASN A 356 -8.48 -18.35 2.78
N CYS A 357 -9.45 -17.56 3.23
CA CYS A 357 -9.56 -17.04 4.60
C CYS A 357 -8.36 -16.20 5.06
N LYS A 358 -7.64 -15.54 4.13
CA LYS A 358 -6.57 -14.57 4.45
C LYS A 358 -7.18 -13.17 4.50
N THR A 359 -7.09 -12.52 5.65
CA THR A 359 -7.42 -11.08 5.81
C THR A 359 -6.53 -10.21 4.93
N LEU A 360 -7.14 -9.49 3.99
CA LEU A 360 -6.48 -8.51 3.12
C LEU A 360 -6.44 -7.12 3.76
N ALA A 361 -7.51 -6.76 4.47
CA ALA A 361 -7.64 -5.49 5.16
C ALA A 361 -8.53 -5.67 6.40
N SER A 362 -8.28 -4.88 7.44
CA SER A 362 -9.14 -4.82 8.63
C SER A 362 -9.27 -3.39 9.13
N PHE A 363 -10.48 -3.01 9.54
CA PHE A 363 -10.80 -1.72 10.12
C PHE A 363 -11.49 -1.93 11.46
N THR A 364 -11.01 -1.25 12.52
CA THR A 364 -11.63 -1.29 13.85
C THR A 364 -11.99 0.13 14.30
N LEU A 365 -13.23 0.30 14.73
CA LEU A 365 -13.77 1.53 15.29
C LEU A 365 -14.01 1.34 16.80
N GLU A 366 -13.38 2.18 17.62
CA GLU A 366 -13.57 2.18 19.08
C GLU A 366 -14.60 3.22 19.52
N SER A 367 -15.49 2.81 20.43
CA SER A 367 -16.54 3.67 21.00
C SER A 367 -15.95 4.81 21.85
N GLY A 368 -16.63 5.96 21.89
CA GLY A 368 -16.19 7.14 22.66
C GLY A 368 -15.06 7.96 22.04
N LYS A 369 -14.65 7.69 20.79
CA LYS A 369 -13.65 8.49 20.04
C LYS A 369 -14.25 9.42 18.98
N ASP A 370 -15.54 9.26 18.66
CA ASP A 370 -16.25 10.00 17.61
C ASP A 370 -17.53 10.66 18.16
N ASP A 371 -17.80 11.92 17.80
CA ASP A 371 -18.91 12.73 18.33
C ASP A 371 -20.33 12.17 18.07
N CYS A 372 -20.45 11.18 17.18
CA CYS A 372 -21.71 10.63 16.66
C CYS A 372 -21.95 9.15 17.01
N ASP A 373 -21.18 8.59 17.95
CA ASP A 373 -21.34 7.21 18.45
C ASP A 373 -22.67 6.92 19.16
N GLY A 374 -23.45 7.96 19.48
CA GLY A 374 -24.77 7.86 20.11
C GLY A 374 -25.93 7.47 19.18
N LEU A 375 -25.65 6.93 18.00
CA LEU A 375 -26.64 6.43 17.04
C LEU A 375 -26.63 4.89 16.96
N PRO A 376 -27.70 4.22 16.48
CA PRO A 376 -27.82 2.77 16.49
C PRO A 376 -27.25 2.04 15.27
N GLY A 377 -26.94 2.73 14.17
CA GLY A 377 -26.37 2.12 12.96
C GLY A 377 -25.02 2.73 12.54
N LEU A 378 -24.28 2.02 11.70
CA LEU A 378 -22.93 2.38 11.25
C LEU A 378 -22.64 1.93 9.82
N VAL A 379 -22.35 2.86 8.90
CA VAL A 379 -21.65 2.54 7.65
C VAL A 379 -20.18 2.29 7.99
N LEU A 380 -19.80 1.01 8.08
CA LEU A 380 -18.51 0.58 8.59
C LEU A 380 -17.42 0.69 7.51
N CYS A 381 -17.68 0.11 6.33
CA CYS A 381 -16.78 0.21 5.17
C CYS A 381 -17.56 0.25 3.85
N ARG A 382 -16.86 0.61 2.77
CA ARG A 382 -17.39 0.66 1.40
C ARG A 382 -16.44 -0.05 0.46
N LEU A 383 -16.95 -0.98 -0.32
CA LEU A 383 -16.27 -1.62 -1.43
C LEU A 383 -16.66 -0.90 -2.74
N VAL A 384 -15.69 -0.43 -3.51
CA VAL A 384 -15.91 0.33 -4.76
C VAL A 384 -15.02 -0.17 -5.88
N ARG A 385 -15.47 -0.07 -7.13
CA ARG A 385 -14.60 -0.30 -8.31
C ARG A 385 -13.96 1.03 -8.74
N ASN A 386 -12.63 1.09 -8.76
CA ASN A 386 -11.88 2.23 -9.28
C ASN A 386 -11.93 2.29 -10.83
N SER A 387 -11.25 3.28 -11.42
CA SER A 387 -11.15 3.49 -12.87
C SER A 387 -10.58 2.27 -13.62
N SER A 388 -9.59 1.58 -13.05
CA SER A 388 -9.00 0.37 -13.65
C SER A 388 -9.85 -0.89 -13.46
N LYS A 389 -11.01 -0.79 -12.81
CA LYS A 389 -11.90 -1.89 -12.38
C LYS A 389 -11.30 -2.76 -11.27
N ARG A 390 -10.22 -2.33 -10.61
CA ARG A 390 -9.76 -2.93 -9.36
C ARG A 390 -10.80 -2.64 -8.27
N TRP A 391 -10.95 -3.59 -7.35
CA TRP A 391 -11.73 -3.37 -6.13
C TRP A 391 -10.89 -2.65 -5.08
N GLU A 392 -11.47 -1.60 -4.51
CA GLU A 392 -10.91 -0.78 -3.45
C GLU A 392 -11.84 -0.87 -2.24
N LEU A 393 -11.25 -0.94 -1.04
CA LEU A 393 -11.98 -0.94 0.23
C LEU A 393 -11.69 0.36 0.98
N GLU A 394 -12.73 1.12 1.31
CA GLU A 394 -12.70 2.37 2.07
C GLU A 394 -13.22 2.14 3.50
N ALA A 395 -12.47 2.58 4.52
CA ALA A 395 -12.87 2.53 5.92
C ALA A 395 -13.69 3.77 6.30
N VAL A 396 -15.01 3.65 6.22
CA VAL A 396 -15.95 4.79 6.28
C VAL A 396 -16.22 5.28 7.71
N GLY A 397 -16.55 4.37 8.62
CA GLY A 397 -16.82 4.68 10.04
C GLY A 397 -17.85 5.80 10.28
N SER A 398 -18.95 5.84 9.51
CA SER A 398 -19.96 6.92 9.58
C SER A 398 -21.30 6.42 10.13
N PHE A 399 -21.72 6.95 11.27
CA PHE A 399 -22.94 6.52 11.97
C PHE A 399 -24.24 6.94 11.27
N VAL A 400 -25.30 6.14 11.42
CA VAL A 400 -26.63 6.35 10.82
C VAL A 400 -27.74 6.32 11.87
N PRO A 401 -28.82 7.12 11.70
CA PRO A 401 -29.72 7.46 12.80
C PRO A 401 -30.73 6.37 13.22
N GLY A 402 -30.84 5.26 12.49
CA GLY A 402 -31.75 4.16 12.79
C GLY A 402 -31.22 2.82 12.31
N PRO A 403 -31.76 1.70 12.85
CA PRO A 403 -31.21 0.35 12.69
C PRO A 403 -31.74 -0.31 11.41
N SER A 404 -31.46 0.28 10.26
CA SER A 404 -31.66 -0.40 8.98
C SER A 404 -30.88 0.25 7.85
N TRP A 405 -30.48 -0.57 6.88
CA TRP A 405 -29.89 -0.09 5.62
C TRP A 405 -30.74 0.99 4.92
N LYS A 406 -32.08 0.98 5.08
CA LYS A 406 -32.98 2.00 4.51
C LYS A 406 -32.74 3.37 5.12
N GLU A 407 -32.47 3.43 6.42
CA GLU A 407 -32.10 4.66 7.14
C GLU A 407 -30.63 5.06 6.90
N ALA A 408 -29.78 4.14 6.44
CA ALA A 408 -28.43 4.43 5.98
C ALA A 408 -28.37 5.12 4.61
N VAL A 409 -29.39 4.97 3.74
CA VAL A 409 -29.40 5.53 2.37
C VAL A 409 -29.05 7.03 2.31
N PRO A 410 -29.62 7.94 3.14
CA PRO A 410 -29.27 9.36 3.09
C PRO A 410 -27.85 9.68 3.55
N THR A 411 -27.22 8.80 4.34
CA THR A 411 -25.80 8.93 4.71
C THR A 411 -24.91 8.42 3.59
N VAL A 412 -25.23 7.25 3.02
CA VAL A 412 -24.56 6.67 1.84
C VAL A 412 -24.58 7.64 0.65
N GLN A 413 -25.71 8.26 0.35
CA GLN A 413 -25.81 9.27 -0.72
C GLN A 413 -24.89 10.48 -0.49
N LYS A 414 -24.70 10.92 0.76
CA LYS A 414 -23.77 12.01 1.09
C LYS A 414 -22.30 11.58 0.96
N LEU A 415 -21.98 10.32 1.22
CA LEU A 415 -20.65 9.76 1.05
C LEU A 415 -20.30 9.55 -0.43
N HIS A 416 -21.29 9.20 -1.26
CA HIS A 416 -21.11 9.00 -2.70
C HIS A 416 -20.71 10.28 -3.46
N TYR A 417 -21.02 11.47 -2.93
CA TYR A 417 -20.45 12.73 -3.41
C TYR A 417 -19.14 13.02 -2.65
N PRO A 418 -17.96 12.64 -3.17
CA PRO A 418 -16.71 12.92 -2.47
C PRO A 418 -16.54 14.43 -2.30
N LYS A 419 -16.22 14.85 -1.08
CA LYS A 419 -15.51 16.12 -0.89
C LYS A 419 -14.28 16.05 -1.79
N LYS A 420 -14.06 17.09 -2.62
CA LYS A 420 -12.80 17.25 -3.36
C LYS A 420 -11.64 17.18 -2.35
N ALA A 421 -10.95 16.04 -2.30
CA ALA A 421 -9.74 15.92 -1.52
C ALA A 421 -8.72 16.88 -2.16
N ASN A 422 -8.24 17.83 -1.37
CA ASN A 422 -7.08 18.62 -1.74
C ASN A 422 -5.92 18.14 -0.85
N PRO A 423 -5.00 17.29 -1.39
CA PRO A 423 -3.93 16.69 -0.60
C PRO A 423 -3.02 17.72 0.10
N GLN A 424 -2.92 18.93 -0.47
CA GLN A 424 -2.04 20.00 -0.01
C GLN A 424 -2.32 20.49 1.43
N LYS A 425 -3.49 20.18 2.02
CA LYS A 425 -3.79 20.55 3.42
C LYS A 425 -3.48 19.49 4.48
N ALA A 426 -3.35 18.21 4.10
CA ALA A 426 -3.00 17.15 5.06
C ALA A 426 -1.50 17.18 5.39
N ALA A 427 -0.65 17.31 4.36
CA ALA A 427 0.80 17.38 4.51
C ALA A 427 1.29 18.65 5.26
N ALA A 428 0.48 19.70 5.30
CA ALA A 428 0.83 20.99 5.91
C ALA A 428 0.81 21.01 7.45
N LEU A 429 0.26 19.97 8.12
CA LEU A 429 0.17 19.92 9.59
C LEU A 429 1.32 19.16 10.29
N GLU A 430 2.15 18.41 9.56
CA GLU A 430 3.20 17.56 10.18
C GLU A 430 4.62 17.81 9.63
N ALA A 431 4.84 18.91 8.91
CA ALA A 431 6.19 19.39 8.60
C ALA A 431 6.80 20.08 9.83
N PRO A 432 7.98 19.66 10.35
CA PRO A 432 8.68 20.42 11.38
C PRO A 432 9.12 21.77 10.81
N GLU A 433 8.79 22.89 11.48
CA GLU A 433 9.22 24.23 11.02
C GLU A 433 10.74 24.27 10.85
N GLU A 434 11.21 24.66 9.65
CA GLU A 434 12.62 24.98 9.46
C GLU A 434 13.03 26.12 10.42
N PRO A 435 14.22 26.05 11.05
CA PRO A 435 14.66 27.08 11.97
C PRO A 435 14.89 28.40 11.22
N LYS A 436 13.95 29.35 11.41
CA LYS A 436 13.98 30.70 10.83
C LYS A 436 15.25 31.43 11.23
N HIS A 437 16.28 31.38 10.38
CA HIS A 437 17.53 32.12 10.58
C HIS A 437 17.26 33.64 10.57
N SER A 438 17.19 34.22 11.77
CA SER A 438 17.08 35.66 11.97
C SER A 438 18.28 36.40 11.38
N LYS A 439 18.11 36.95 10.17
CA LYS A 439 19.05 37.91 9.55
C LYS A 439 19.07 39.23 10.33
N ARG A 440 19.80 39.28 11.44
CA ARG A 440 20.19 40.54 12.10
C ARG A 440 21.06 41.33 11.12
N LYS A 441 20.50 42.37 10.49
CA LYS A 441 21.28 43.38 9.76
C LYS A 441 22.11 44.19 10.76
N SER A 442 23.40 43.89 10.87
CA SER A 442 24.36 44.73 11.58
C SER A 442 24.61 46.02 10.78
N ARG A 443 24.18 47.15 11.34
CA ARG A 443 24.46 48.51 10.86
C ARG A 443 25.97 48.76 10.89
N VAL A 444 26.56 49.05 9.73
CA VAL A 444 27.90 49.63 9.60
C VAL A 444 27.75 51.01 8.99
N GLU A 445 28.23 52.03 9.69
CA GLU A 445 28.27 53.41 9.20
C GLU A 445 29.60 53.66 8.48
N PHE A 446 29.57 54.31 7.33
CA PHE A 446 30.70 55.13 6.85
C PHE A 446 30.19 56.37 6.11
N ARG A 447 30.94 57.47 6.24
CA ARG A 447 30.57 58.83 5.81
C ARG A 447 31.06 59.16 4.40
N GLY A 448 30.36 60.08 3.71
CA GLY A 448 30.99 61.13 2.90
C GLY A 448 30.55 61.23 1.43
N GLY A 449 30.22 62.46 0.99
CA GLY A 449 30.03 62.84 -0.43
C GLY A 449 28.81 63.74 -0.68
N LEU A 450 29.03 64.96 -1.20
CA LEU A 450 27.97 65.96 -1.50
C LEU A 450 27.36 65.82 -2.92
N PRO A 451 26.17 66.41 -3.18
CA PRO A 451 25.54 66.53 -4.51
C PRO A 451 25.95 67.82 -5.24
N PRO A 452 25.51 68.03 -6.52
CA PRO A 452 24.52 69.10 -6.73
C PRO A 452 23.48 68.92 -7.87
N ALA A 453 22.29 69.51 -7.64
CA ALA A 453 21.38 70.28 -8.51
C ALA A 453 21.15 70.00 -10.03
N ALA A 454 19.88 70.05 -10.43
CA ALA A 454 19.37 70.78 -11.61
C ALA A 454 17.87 71.16 -11.45
N HIS A 455 17.40 72.16 -12.21
CA HIS A 455 16.16 72.93 -11.95
C HIS A 455 14.88 72.46 -12.68
N GLU A 456 13.75 72.98 -12.19
CA GLU A 456 12.42 72.99 -12.80
C GLU A 456 12.34 73.78 -14.12
N GLY A 457 11.29 73.51 -14.91
CA GLY A 457 10.84 74.37 -16.01
C GLY A 457 9.44 73.97 -16.52
N ALA A 458 8.42 74.76 -16.19
CA ALA A 458 7.02 74.48 -16.52
C ALA A 458 6.46 75.43 -17.61
N VAL A 459 5.68 74.93 -18.57
CA VAL A 459 4.83 75.75 -19.45
C VAL A 459 3.50 75.04 -19.82
N MET A 460 2.40 75.77 -19.58
CA MET A 460 1.00 75.74 -20.06
C MET A 460 0.40 74.59 -20.92
N ALA A 461 -0.90 74.36 -20.67
CA ALA A 461 -1.89 73.66 -21.51
C ALA A 461 -2.49 74.58 -22.62
N PRO A 462 -3.33 74.10 -23.56
CA PRO A 462 -4.74 73.77 -23.24
C PRO A 462 -5.38 72.56 -23.98
N ILE A 463 -6.58 72.18 -23.50
CA ILE A 463 -7.63 71.31 -24.12
C ILE A 463 -8.45 72.19 -25.13
N PRO A 464 -9.42 71.73 -25.99
CA PRO A 464 -10.17 70.44 -26.03
C PRO A 464 -10.39 69.81 -27.44
N ASP A 465 -10.98 68.58 -27.54
CA ASP A 465 -12.40 68.35 -27.91
C ASP A 465 -12.77 66.88 -28.29
N VAL A 466 -13.92 66.45 -27.73
CA VAL A 466 -15.05 65.67 -28.31
C VAL A 466 -14.83 64.53 -29.32
N ALA A 467 -15.29 63.33 -28.97
CA ALA A 467 -16.37 62.60 -29.68
C ALA A 467 -16.94 61.46 -28.79
N GLU A 468 -18.21 61.09 -29.01
CA GLU A 468 -19.06 60.21 -28.19
C GLU A 468 -18.76 58.70 -28.30
#